data_AF-A0A9K3LG71-F1
#
_entry.id   AF-A0A9K3LG71-F1
#
_cell.length_a   1.000
_cell.length_b   1.000
_cell.length_c   1.000
_cell.angle_alpha   90.00
_cell.angle_beta   90.00
_cell.angle_gamma   90.00
#
_symmetry.space_group_name_H-M   'P 1'
#
loop_
_entity.id
_entity.type
_entity.pdbx_description
1 polymer ?
#
loop_
_entity_poly.entity_id
_entity_poly.type
_entity_poly.pdbx_seq_one_letter_code
_entity_poly.pdbx_strand_id
1 'polypeptide(L)'
;MENTKLDRSSIGTKYDITTDKLLVKYRQYAILFKAFLHKYLRYISSPSRQEAILKTFHYSLWLLSRVYSQIPAKDKQSRANTVQAIATLAGELSWTRYLLRFFGLPAALEGIESGSWGSSSKTLGKAMAWTMVFYYPLEHIAYLHWKAPTMQWIPSNTTVATMWNPFGRRSQPPTSTSAVGNATCTVTGRANNNSPAMSSSQIAAKASAWSCRFWLAYLILDIARAALELKKLSTRGNPNDNKKSKQNGNSQDTGHNENDDVSPTFVDPNLSLVRTERLQIVRSLLYVLPCIHWSLPNWDTKPWLSNDIVNGLCWVEAVVGMYQSIRNFQESC
;
A
#
# COMPACT_ATOMS: atom_id res chain seq x y z
N MET A 1 40.47 13.38 -76.43
CA MET A 1 39.15 13.14 -75.80
C MET A 1 39.21 11.77 -75.17
N GLU A 2 39.61 11.70 -73.90
CA GLU A 2 39.85 10.45 -73.18
C GLU A 2 38.80 10.33 -72.08
N ASN A 3 37.87 9.40 -72.26
CA ASN A 3 36.73 9.18 -71.38
C ASN A 3 37.19 8.43 -70.12
N THR A 4 37.31 9.14 -69.01
CA THR A 4 37.53 8.57 -67.68
C THR A 4 36.22 7.95 -67.18
N LYS A 5 36.03 6.65 -67.41
CA LYS A 5 35.02 5.81 -66.75
C LYS A 5 35.35 5.74 -65.26
N LEU A 6 34.74 6.61 -64.46
CA LEU A 6 34.74 6.51 -63.00
C LEU A 6 33.96 5.27 -62.58
N ASP A 7 34.69 4.27 -62.07
CA ASP A 7 34.18 3.00 -61.57
C ASP A 7 33.34 3.20 -60.30
N ARG A 8 32.02 3.39 -60.49
CA ARG A 8 31.03 3.52 -59.42
C ARG A 8 30.73 2.20 -58.69
N SER A 9 31.34 1.07 -59.08
CA SER A 9 30.95 -0.24 -58.56
C SER A 9 31.50 -0.57 -57.16
N SER A 10 32.58 0.07 -56.71
CA SER A 10 33.24 -0.31 -55.44
C SER A 10 32.77 0.46 -54.20
N ILE A 11 31.96 1.52 -54.36
CA ILE A 11 31.48 2.34 -53.23
C ILE A 11 30.18 1.76 -52.63
N GLY A 12 29.38 1.02 -53.40
CA GLY A 12 28.08 0.49 -52.95
C GLY A 12 28.16 -0.64 -51.91
N THR A 13 29.17 -1.50 -51.98
CA THR A 13 29.26 -2.70 -51.12
C THR A 13 29.71 -2.44 -49.69
N LYS A 14 30.40 -1.32 -49.43
CA LYS A 14 30.91 -1.01 -48.08
C LYS A 14 29.84 -0.43 -47.14
N TYR A 15 28.85 0.27 -47.69
CA TYR A 15 27.74 0.81 -46.90
C TYR A 15 26.75 -0.28 -46.46
N ASP A 16 26.54 -1.30 -47.31
CA ASP A 16 25.56 -2.37 -47.08
C ASP A 16 25.89 -3.28 -45.87
N ILE A 17 27.19 -3.61 -45.71
CA ILE A 17 27.66 -4.45 -44.59
C ILE A 17 27.48 -3.76 -43.23
N THR A 18 27.50 -2.43 -43.19
CA THR A 18 27.36 -1.66 -41.93
C THR A 18 25.90 -1.54 -41.51
N THR A 19 24.99 -1.38 -42.47
CA THR A 19 23.55 -1.31 -42.24
C THR A 19 22.99 -2.62 -41.71
N ASP A 20 23.43 -3.76 -42.25
CA ASP A 20 22.98 -5.09 -41.80
C ASP A 20 23.36 -5.38 -40.35
N LYS A 21 24.59 -5.03 -39.94
CA LYS A 21 25.03 -5.21 -38.55
C LYS A 21 24.23 -4.35 -37.57
N LEU A 22 23.86 -3.14 -37.97
CA LEU A 22 23.01 -2.27 -37.16
C LEU A 22 21.59 -2.84 -37.06
N LEU A 23 21.00 -3.30 -38.17
CA LEU A 23 19.67 -3.90 -38.19
C LEU A 23 19.56 -5.13 -37.28
N VAL A 24 20.58 -6.01 -37.27
CA VAL A 24 20.62 -7.17 -36.38
C VAL A 24 20.64 -6.74 -34.90
N LYS A 25 21.46 -5.74 -34.54
CA LYS A 25 21.49 -5.20 -33.18
C LYS A 25 20.15 -4.58 -32.78
N TYR A 26 19.54 -3.77 -33.64
CA TYR A 26 18.21 -3.18 -33.37
C TYR A 26 17.15 -4.26 -33.18
N ARG A 27 17.15 -5.32 -33.98
CA ARG A 27 16.23 -6.46 -33.81
C ARG A 27 16.43 -7.16 -32.47
N GLN A 28 17.67 -7.36 -32.04
CA GLN A 28 17.96 -7.93 -30.71
C GLN A 28 17.46 -7.02 -29.58
N TYR A 29 17.71 -5.72 -29.64
CA TYR A 29 17.19 -4.77 -28.65
C TYR A 29 15.67 -4.75 -28.62
N ALA A 30 15.01 -4.80 -29.78
CA ALA A 30 13.55 -4.84 -29.86
C ALA A 30 12.98 -6.12 -29.22
N ILE A 31 13.59 -7.28 -29.44
CA ILE A 31 13.17 -8.54 -28.81
C ILE A 31 13.35 -8.49 -27.29
N LEU A 32 14.51 -8.02 -26.81
CA LEU A 32 14.78 -7.85 -25.38
C LEU A 32 13.81 -6.85 -24.74
N PHE A 33 13.58 -5.71 -25.38
CA PHE A 33 12.65 -4.69 -24.91
C PHE A 33 11.21 -5.21 -24.85
N LYS A 34 10.75 -5.96 -25.88
CA LYS A 34 9.42 -6.58 -25.88
C LYS A 34 9.28 -7.63 -24.76
N ALA A 35 10.31 -8.45 -24.54
CA ALA A 35 10.32 -9.43 -23.46
C ALA A 35 10.28 -8.75 -22.08
N PHE A 36 11.07 -7.69 -21.90
CA PHE A 36 11.05 -6.86 -20.70
C PHE A 36 9.68 -6.24 -20.47
N LEU A 37 9.11 -5.58 -21.48
CA LEU A 37 7.81 -4.91 -21.39
C LEU A 37 6.70 -5.90 -21.06
N HIS A 38 6.71 -7.09 -21.66
CA HIS A 38 5.73 -8.14 -21.35
C HIS A 38 5.83 -8.60 -19.89
N LYS A 39 7.05 -8.85 -19.38
CA LYS A 39 7.29 -9.19 -17.97
C LYS A 39 6.87 -8.06 -17.03
N TYR A 40 7.19 -6.81 -17.38
CA TYR A 40 6.81 -5.63 -16.61
C TYR A 40 5.29 -5.43 -16.57
N LEU A 41 4.59 -5.58 -17.69
CA LEU A 41 3.13 -5.48 -17.77
C LEU A 41 2.45 -6.59 -16.95
N ARG A 42 2.97 -7.83 -17.01
CA ARG A 42 2.49 -8.92 -16.17
C ARG A 42 2.77 -8.67 -14.68
N TYR A 43 3.88 -8.03 -14.34
CA TYR A 43 4.17 -7.63 -12.97
C TYR A 43 3.21 -6.53 -12.52
N ILE A 44 3.07 -5.43 -13.26
CA ILE A 44 2.26 -4.30 -12.82
C ILE A 44 0.75 -4.54 -12.90
N SER A 45 0.27 -5.63 -13.51
CA SER A 45 -1.17 -5.92 -13.59
C SER A 45 -1.87 -6.15 -12.25
N SER A 46 -1.11 -6.39 -11.18
CA SER A 46 -1.66 -6.56 -9.84
C SER A 46 -1.67 -5.23 -9.06
N PRO A 47 -2.83 -4.78 -8.55
CA PRO A 47 -2.92 -3.54 -7.77
C PRO A 47 -1.99 -3.49 -6.55
N SER A 48 -1.77 -4.61 -5.87
CA SER A 48 -0.85 -4.68 -4.73
C SER A 48 0.60 -4.41 -5.13
N ARG A 49 1.01 -4.85 -6.33
CA ARG A 49 2.35 -4.62 -6.88
C ARG A 49 2.52 -3.18 -7.37
N GLN A 50 1.46 -2.59 -7.93
CA GLN A 50 1.42 -1.16 -8.25
C GLN A 50 1.63 -0.30 -7.00
N GLU A 51 0.90 -0.57 -5.91
CA GLU A 51 1.06 0.16 -4.65
C GLU A 51 2.44 -0.04 -4.05
N ALA A 52 3.02 -1.25 -4.10
CA ALA A 52 4.38 -1.50 -3.63
C ALA A 52 5.43 -0.67 -4.39
N ILE A 53 5.31 -0.58 -5.73
CA ILE A 53 6.19 0.26 -6.57
C ILE A 53 6.03 1.74 -6.19
N LEU A 54 4.78 2.24 -6.18
CA LEU A 54 4.51 3.66 -5.93
C LEU A 54 4.92 4.08 -4.53
N LYS A 55 4.69 3.22 -3.53
CA LYS A 55 5.12 3.44 -2.15
C LYS A 55 6.64 3.50 -2.05
N THR A 56 7.34 2.56 -2.68
CA THR A 56 8.81 2.55 -2.71
C THR A 56 9.36 3.78 -3.40
N PHE A 57 8.77 4.17 -4.53
CA PHE A 57 9.21 5.33 -5.29
C PHE A 57 8.97 6.63 -4.51
N HIS A 58 7.78 6.81 -3.92
CA HIS A 58 7.47 7.95 -3.05
C HIS A 58 8.49 8.08 -1.91
N TYR A 59 8.66 7.05 -1.07
CA TYR A 59 9.55 7.17 0.08
C TYR A 59 11.03 7.25 -0.31
N SER A 60 11.42 6.68 -1.46
CA SER A 60 12.79 6.82 -1.98
C SER A 60 13.07 8.24 -2.47
N LEU A 61 12.09 8.92 -3.09
CA LEU A 61 12.22 10.33 -3.45
C LEU A 61 12.28 11.23 -2.21
N TRP A 62 11.47 10.94 -1.18
CA TRP A 62 11.57 11.63 0.09
C TRP A 62 12.98 11.48 0.70
N LEU A 63 13.51 10.25 0.77
CA LEU A 63 14.86 9.98 1.28
C LEU A 63 15.93 10.67 0.44
N LEU A 64 15.79 10.63 -0.89
CA LEU A 64 16.71 11.29 -1.82
C LEU A 64 16.74 12.81 -1.62
N SER A 65 15.57 13.44 -1.42
CA SER A 65 15.48 14.87 -1.09
C SER A 65 16.24 15.20 0.20
N ARG A 66 16.12 14.35 1.23
CA ARG A 66 16.86 14.48 2.49
C ARG A 66 18.36 14.32 2.30
N VAL A 67 18.81 13.25 1.64
CA VAL A 67 20.23 13.00 1.38
C VAL A 67 20.83 14.15 0.57
N TYR A 68 20.16 14.57 -0.49
CA TYR A 68 20.63 15.66 -1.36
C TYR A 68 20.71 17.01 -0.63
N SER A 69 19.83 17.26 0.35
CA SER A 69 19.90 18.48 1.19
C SER A 69 21.18 18.56 2.05
N GLN A 70 21.78 17.41 2.39
CA GLN A 70 22.99 17.32 3.22
C GLN A 70 24.28 17.42 2.42
N ILE A 71 24.24 17.19 1.10
CA ILE A 71 25.43 17.25 0.24
C ILE A 71 25.91 18.71 0.14
N PRO A 72 27.19 19.02 0.45
CA PRO A 72 27.76 20.34 0.25
C PRO A 72 27.74 20.70 -1.25
N ALA A 73 27.16 21.85 -1.59
CA ALA A 73 27.07 22.33 -2.97
C ALA A 73 27.64 23.75 -3.08
N LYS A 74 28.33 24.03 -4.19
CA LYS A 74 28.85 25.38 -4.50
C LYS A 74 27.70 26.38 -4.72
N ASP A 75 26.64 25.94 -5.39
CA ASP A 75 25.42 26.72 -5.59
C ASP A 75 24.31 26.23 -4.65
N LYS A 76 24.05 27.03 -3.60
CA LYS A 76 23.00 26.73 -2.61
C LYS A 76 21.59 26.84 -3.19
N GLN A 77 21.37 27.73 -4.16
CA GLN A 77 20.04 28.00 -4.73
C GLN A 77 19.61 26.88 -5.66
N SER A 78 20.48 26.46 -6.58
CA SER A 78 20.19 25.32 -7.47
C SER A 78 19.88 24.06 -6.66
N ARG A 79 20.66 23.80 -5.60
CA ARG A 79 20.39 22.69 -4.67
C ARG A 79 19.02 22.82 -4.00
N ALA A 80 18.68 23.99 -3.46
CA ALA A 80 17.38 24.21 -2.81
C ALA A 80 16.22 23.95 -3.78
N ASN A 81 16.32 24.42 -5.03
CA ASN A 81 15.33 24.18 -6.07
C ASN A 81 15.18 22.68 -6.38
N THR A 82 16.28 21.93 -6.50
CA THR A 82 16.24 20.47 -6.73
C THR A 82 15.64 19.72 -5.54
N VAL A 83 16.04 20.05 -4.31
CA VAL A 83 15.47 19.44 -3.08
C VAL A 83 13.95 19.66 -3.04
N GLN A 84 13.51 20.88 -3.32
CA GLN A 84 12.10 21.24 -3.36
C GLN A 84 11.36 20.49 -4.47
N ALA A 85 11.92 20.41 -5.69
CA ALA A 85 11.29 19.69 -6.81
C ALA A 85 11.10 18.19 -6.50
N ILE A 86 12.12 17.54 -5.91
CA ILE A 86 12.04 16.13 -5.49
C ILE A 86 10.98 15.96 -4.40
N ALA A 87 10.95 16.86 -3.40
CA ALA A 87 9.96 16.81 -2.32
C ALA A 87 8.53 17.01 -2.83
N THR A 88 8.32 17.94 -3.77
CA THR A 88 7.01 18.15 -4.42
C THR A 88 6.57 16.91 -5.18
N LEU A 89 7.46 16.29 -5.96
CA LEU A 89 7.15 15.06 -6.68
C LEU A 89 6.79 13.90 -5.73
N ALA A 90 7.54 13.76 -4.63
CA ALA A 90 7.23 12.80 -3.57
C ALA A 90 5.83 13.04 -2.98
N GLY A 91 5.47 14.31 -2.72
CA GLY A 91 4.16 14.72 -2.25
C GLY A 91 3.02 14.36 -3.22
N GLU A 92 3.18 14.65 -4.52
CA GLU A 92 2.16 14.32 -5.53
C GLU A 92 2.00 12.81 -5.75
N LEU A 93 3.08 12.03 -5.62
CA LEU A 93 2.99 10.57 -5.60
C LEU A 93 2.25 10.05 -4.36
N SER A 94 2.45 10.68 -3.20
CA SER A 94 1.67 10.38 -2.00
C SER A 94 0.17 10.54 -2.26
N TRP A 95 -0.23 11.67 -2.84
CA TRP A 95 -1.63 11.94 -3.20
C TRP A 95 -2.19 10.98 -4.23
N THR A 96 -1.38 10.59 -5.21
CA THR A 96 -1.78 9.59 -6.23
C THR A 96 -2.12 8.25 -5.58
N ARG A 97 -1.37 7.85 -4.54
CA ARG A 97 -1.66 6.61 -3.78
C ARG A 97 -2.97 6.69 -3.01
N TYR A 98 -3.35 7.85 -2.47
CA TYR A 98 -4.66 8.04 -1.83
C TYR A 98 -5.78 7.72 -2.84
N LEU A 99 -5.73 8.32 -4.03
CA LEU A 99 -6.70 8.07 -5.09
C LEU A 99 -6.74 6.60 -5.51
N LEU A 100 -5.58 5.97 -5.69
CA LEU A 100 -5.51 4.57 -6.13
C LEU A 100 -6.11 3.60 -5.12
N ARG A 101 -6.02 3.91 -3.81
CA ARG A 101 -6.63 3.08 -2.77
C ARG A 101 -8.16 3.07 -2.85
N PHE A 102 -8.80 4.07 -3.44
CA PHE A 102 -10.25 4.04 -3.66
C PHE A 102 -10.69 2.81 -4.43
N PHE A 103 -9.91 2.45 -5.45
CA PHE A 103 -10.21 1.32 -6.32
C PHE A 103 -10.07 -0.03 -5.61
N GLY A 104 -9.55 -0.05 -4.37
CA GLY A 104 -9.59 -1.23 -3.49
C GLY A 104 -10.94 -1.46 -2.82
N LEU A 105 -11.86 -0.49 -2.81
CA LEU A 105 -13.16 -0.59 -2.14
C LEU A 105 -14.05 -1.71 -2.70
N PRO A 106 -14.21 -1.89 -4.02
CA PRO A 106 -15.00 -3.00 -4.57
C PRO A 106 -14.48 -4.37 -4.12
N ALA A 107 -13.16 -4.56 -4.11
CA ALA A 107 -12.56 -5.79 -3.61
C ALA A 107 -12.89 -5.98 -2.12
N ALA A 108 -12.83 -4.92 -1.30
CA ALA A 108 -13.15 -4.99 0.12
C ALA A 108 -14.62 -5.40 0.36
N LEU A 109 -15.55 -4.91 -0.45
CA LEU A 109 -16.95 -5.31 -0.39
C LEU A 109 -17.11 -6.80 -0.76
N GLU A 110 -16.48 -7.25 -1.85
CA GLU A 110 -16.46 -8.68 -2.23
C GLU A 110 -15.84 -9.54 -1.12
N GLY A 111 -14.81 -9.04 -0.43
CA GLY A 111 -14.16 -9.68 0.71
C GLY A 111 -15.08 -9.91 1.91
N ILE A 112 -16.06 -9.02 2.14
CA ILE A 112 -17.07 -9.19 3.21
C ILE A 112 -18.01 -10.34 2.89
N GLU A 113 -18.44 -10.46 1.63
CA GLU A 113 -19.37 -11.50 1.20
C GLU A 113 -18.69 -12.87 1.19
N SER A 114 -17.57 -12.96 0.47
CA SER A 114 -16.78 -14.19 0.29
C SER A 114 -16.06 -14.65 1.56
N GLY A 115 -15.63 -13.72 2.41
CA GLY A 115 -14.69 -13.96 3.51
C GLY A 115 -13.27 -14.28 3.04
N SER A 116 -12.96 -14.17 1.75
CA SER A 116 -11.64 -14.42 1.19
C SER A 116 -10.82 -13.13 1.13
N TRP A 117 -10.46 -12.61 2.31
CA TRP A 117 -9.54 -11.46 2.40
C TRP A 117 -8.20 -11.90 2.98
N GLY A 118 -7.35 -12.47 2.13
CA GLY A 118 -5.99 -12.87 2.47
C GLY A 118 -5.87 -13.97 3.55
N SER A 119 -6.97 -14.42 4.16
CA SER A 119 -6.98 -15.40 5.25
C SER A 119 -7.66 -16.69 4.83
N SER A 120 -7.17 -17.82 5.33
CA SER A 120 -7.88 -19.10 5.25
C SER A 120 -9.08 -19.17 6.21
N SER A 121 -9.13 -18.31 7.23
CA SER A 121 -10.27 -18.19 8.14
C SER A 121 -11.27 -17.18 7.58
N LYS A 122 -12.47 -17.64 7.24
CA LYS A 122 -13.55 -16.78 6.71
C LYS A 122 -13.87 -15.63 7.67
N THR A 123 -13.94 -15.89 8.97
CA THR A 123 -14.25 -14.85 9.97
C THR A 123 -13.17 -13.78 10.03
N LEU A 124 -11.89 -14.19 9.98
CA LEU A 124 -10.77 -13.26 10.00
C LEU A 124 -10.70 -12.44 8.69
N GLY A 125 -10.91 -13.10 7.55
CA GLY A 125 -11.01 -12.42 6.26
C GLY A 125 -12.14 -11.38 6.23
N LYS A 126 -13.33 -11.71 6.72
CA LYS A 126 -14.43 -10.74 6.84
C LYS A 126 -14.08 -9.56 7.74
N ALA A 127 -13.45 -9.81 8.88
CA ALA A 127 -13.03 -8.73 9.79
C ALA A 127 -12.01 -7.80 9.12
N MET A 128 -11.04 -8.34 8.40
CA MET A 128 -10.07 -7.56 7.63
C MET A 128 -10.74 -6.75 6.52
N ALA A 129 -11.66 -7.35 5.77
CA ALA A 129 -12.41 -6.66 4.72
C ALA A 129 -13.25 -5.50 5.27
N TRP A 130 -13.92 -5.69 6.42
CA TRP A 130 -14.66 -4.61 7.10
C TRP A 130 -13.77 -3.43 7.47
N THR A 131 -12.55 -3.67 7.98
CA THR A 131 -11.63 -2.56 8.28
C THR A 131 -11.29 -1.74 7.02
N MET A 132 -11.19 -2.37 5.86
CA MET A 132 -10.94 -1.70 4.58
C MET A 132 -12.12 -0.88 4.08
N VAL A 133 -13.35 -1.40 4.26
CA VAL A 133 -14.57 -0.68 3.86
C VAL A 133 -14.73 0.64 4.61
N PHE A 134 -14.28 0.74 5.86
CA PHE A 134 -14.25 2.02 6.58
C PHE A 134 -13.01 2.86 6.25
N TYR A 135 -11.85 2.21 6.08
CA TYR A 135 -10.59 2.89 5.79
C TYR A 135 -10.66 3.69 4.48
N TYR A 136 -11.08 3.07 3.37
CA TYR A 136 -11.01 3.71 2.05
C TYR A 136 -11.86 4.98 1.95
N PRO A 137 -13.16 5.01 2.32
CA PRO A 137 -13.96 6.22 2.23
C PRO A 137 -13.44 7.35 3.14
N LEU A 138 -12.99 7.03 4.35
CA LEU A 138 -12.46 8.02 5.28
C LEU A 138 -11.19 8.69 4.76
N GLU A 139 -10.29 7.90 4.15
CA GLU A 139 -9.09 8.42 3.50
C GLU A 139 -9.45 9.35 2.32
N HIS A 140 -10.51 9.04 1.57
CA HIS A 140 -10.99 9.87 0.46
C HIS A 140 -11.65 11.16 0.91
N ILE A 141 -12.43 11.12 2.00
CA ILE A 141 -12.97 12.32 2.63
C ILE A 141 -11.81 13.24 3.04
N ALA A 142 -10.77 12.70 3.67
CA ALA A 142 -9.58 13.49 4.01
C ALA A 142 -8.91 14.12 2.78
N TYR A 143 -8.72 13.32 1.72
CA TYR A 143 -8.16 13.78 0.45
C TYR A 143 -8.97 14.94 -0.16
N LEU A 144 -10.29 14.80 -0.29
CA LEU A 144 -11.17 15.81 -0.89
C LEU A 144 -11.14 17.12 -0.11
N HIS A 145 -11.17 17.05 1.23
CA HIS A 145 -11.12 18.24 2.07
C HIS A 145 -9.76 18.96 2.06
N TRP A 146 -8.65 18.25 1.80
CA TRP A 146 -7.34 18.87 1.63
C TRP A 146 -7.13 19.48 0.24
N LYS A 147 -7.54 18.79 -0.84
CA LYS A 147 -7.32 19.25 -2.21
C LYS A 147 -8.39 20.22 -2.73
N ALA A 148 -9.60 20.16 -2.20
CA ALA A 148 -10.72 21.02 -2.60
C ALA A 148 -11.46 21.59 -1.38
N PRO A 149 -10.80 22.42 -0.55
CA PRO A 149 -11.37 22.93 0.70
C PRO A 149 -12.56 23.88 0.49
N THR A 150 -12.70 24.46 -0.71
CA THR A 150 -13.78 25.39 -1.06
C THR A 150 -15.04 24.70 -1.59
N MET A 151 -14.95 23.42 -1.98
CA MET A 151 -16.11 22.69 -2.44
C MET A 151 -16.91 22.16 -1.24
N GLN A 152 -18.17 22.56 -1.16
CA GLN A 152 -19.09 22.07 -0.13
C GLN A 152 -19.61 20.69 -0.54
N TRP A 153 -18.79 19.66 -0.34
CA TRP A 153 -19.08 18.28 -0.76
C TRP A 153 -20.25 17.64 0.00
N ILE A 154 -20.56 18.13 1.19
CA ILE A 154 -21.62 17.62 2.06
C ILE A 154 -22.73 18.68 2.13
N PRO A 155 -23.99 18.36 1.78
CA PRO A 155 -25.11 19.27 1.94
C PRO A 155 -25.16 19.76 3.40
N SER A 156 -25.29 21.07 3.60
CA SER A 156 -25.34 21.74 4.91
C SER A 156 -26.41 21.20 5.86
N ASN A 157 -27.37 20.43 5.35
CA ASN A 157 -28.47 19.85 6.12
C ASN A 157 -28.09 18.52 6.81
N THR A 158 -26.95 17.91 6.46
CA THR A 158 -26.44 16.72 7.16
C THR A 158 -25.51 17.19 8.26
N THR A 159 -26.02 17.34 9.49
CA THR A 159 -25.19 17.67 10.65
C THR A 159 -24.16 16.58 10.87
N VAL A 160 -22.94 16.80 10.38
CA VAL A 160 -21.76 15.95 10.55
C VAL A 160 -21.53 15.60 12.05
N ALA A 161 -21.99 16.47 12.96
CA ALA A 161 -21.98 16.25 14.40
C ALA A 161 -22.67 14.95 14.88
N THR A 162 -23.71 14.46 14.20
CA THR A 162 -24.33 13.17 14.55
C THR A 162 -23.53 11.96 14.05
N MET A 163 -22.69 12.12 13.03
CA MET A 163 -21.92 11.02 12.44
C MET A 163 -20.66 10.67 13.24
N TRP A 164 -20.04 11.65 13.91
CA TRP A 164 -18.76 11.46 14.61
C TRP A 164 -18.87 11.24 16.12
N ASN A 165 -20.09 11.24 16.68
CA ASN A 165 -20.30 10.99 18.10
C ASN A 165 -21.29 9.84 18.36
N PRO A 166 -21.00 8.59 17.90
CA PRO A 166 -21.88 7.45 18.10
C PRO A 166 -22.04 7.06 19.58
N PHE A 167 -21.13 7.51 20.45
CA PHE A 167 -21.14 7.30 21.90
C PHE A 167 -21.35 8.59 22.70
N GLY A 168 -21.83 9.65 22.05
CA GLY A 168 -22.30 10.85 22.73
C GLY A 168 -23.42 10.45 23.68
N ARG A 169 -23.09 10.35 24.97
CA ARG A 169 -23.98 9.99 26.07
C ARG A 169 -25.28 10.77 25.87
N ARG A 170 -26.35 10.05 25.49
CA ARG A 170 -27.68 10.59 25.23
C ARG A 170 -28.16 11.28 26.52
N SER A 171 -27.89 12.57 26.65
CA SER A 171 -28.44 13.38 27.74
C SER A 171 -29.97 13.36 27.58
N GLN A 172 -30.62 13.20 28.73
CA GLN A 172 -31.99 12.76 28.96
C GLN A 172 -33.06 13.45 28.08
N PRO A 173 -34.20 12.77 27.85
CA PRO A 173 -35.37 13.42 27.29
C PRO A 173 -35.86 14.55 28.22
N PRO A 174 -36.39 15.66 27.69
CA PRO A 174 -36.99 16.70 28.51
C PRO A 174 -38.25 16.13 29.18
N THR A 175 -38.20 15.98 30.50
CA THR A 175 -39.39 15.78 31.32
C THR A 175 -40.22 17.05 31.28
N SER A 176 -41.35 16.97 30.60
CA SER A 176 -42.46 17.92 30.66
C SER A 176 -42.95 18.05 32.10
N THR A 177 -42.84 19.24 32.68
CA THR A 177 -43.69 19.65 33.80
C THR A 177 -44.45 20.90 33.39
N SER A 178 -45.77 20.75 33.38
CA SER A 178 -46.76 21.78 33.13
C SER A 178 -46.73 22.82 34.25
N ALA A 179 -46.64 24.10 33.88
CA ALA A 179 -47.06 25.20 34.74
C ALA A 179 -47.80 26.24 33.89
N VAL A 180 -49.08 26.40 34.22
CA VAL A 180 -50.01 27.39 33.70
C VAL A 180 -49.61 28.77 34.22
N GLY A 181 -49.44 29.75 33.33
CA GLY A 181 -49.13 31.13 33.74
C GLY A 181 -48.98 32.09 32.56
N ASN A 182 -50.08 32.78 32.26
CA ASN A 182 -50.28 34.04 31.54
C ASN A 182 -49.21 34.59 30.56
N ALA A 183 -49.75 34.97 29.40
CA ALA A 183 -49.12 35.65 28.30
C ALA A 183 -48.23 36.85 28.69
N THR A 184 -47.00 36.84 28.19
CA THR A 184 -46.37 38.01 27.57
C THR A 184 -45.35 37.50 26.55
N CYS A 185 -45.64 37.74 25.26
CA CYS A 185 -44.73 37.41 24.17
C CYS A 185 -43.61 38.43 24.16
N THR A 186 -42.43 38.03 24.64
CA THR A 186 -41.18 38.76 24.45
C THR A 186 -40.14 37.76 23.96
N VAL A 187 -40.08 37.60 22.64
CA VAL A 187 -39.02 36.83 21.96
C VAL A 187 -37.73 37.65 22.01
N THR A 188 -37.01 37.55 23.12
CA THR A 188 -35.65 38.08 23.26
C THR A 188 -34.86 37.15 24.17
N GLY A 189 -33.91 36.37 23.63
CA GLY A 189 -32.97 35.68 24.51
C GLY A 189 -32.27 34.40 24.04
N ARG A 190 -31.66 34.42 22.84
CA ARG A 190 -30.29 33.93 22.64
C ARG A 190 -29.98 32.48 23.04
N ALA A 191 -30.43 31.53 22.22
CA ALA A 191 -29.69 30.27 22.04
C ALA A 191 -28.37 30.59 21.32
N ASN A 192 -27.32 30.93 22.08
CA ASN A 192 -25.93 30.94 21.60
C ASN A 192 -25.47 29.48 21.36
N ASN A 193 -26.11 28.77 20.43
CA ASN A 193 -25.73 27.43 19.99
C ASN A 193 -24.84 27.50 18.73
N ASN A 194 -24.03 28.55 18.62
CA ASN A 194 -23.00 28.66 17.59
C ASN A 194 -21.80 27.81 18.01
N SER A 195 -21.95 26.48 18.03
CA SER A 195 -20.77 25.63 17.91
C SER A 195 -20.09 26.02 16.59
N PRO A 196 -18.85 26.52 16.62
CA PRO A 196 -18.19 26.97 15.40
C PRO A 196 -18.16 25.81 14.41
N ALA A 197 -18.66 26.05 13.19
CA ALA A 197 -18.61 25.08 12.11
C ALA A 197 -17.16 24.62 11.94
N MET A 198 -16.95 23.30 11.95
CA MET A 198 -15.62 22.72 11.85
C MET A 198 -15.00 23.05 10.48
N SER A 199 -13.75 23.53 10.45
CA SER A 199 -13.09 23.90 9.19
C SER A 199 -12.84 22.67 8.32
N SER A 200 -12.70 22.86 7.00
CA SER A 200 -12.35 21.78 6.06
C SER A 200 -11.05 21.05 6.48
N SER A 201 -10.03 21.79 6.93
CA SER A 201 -8.78 21.22 7.42
C SER A 201 -8.97 20.36 8.67
N GLN A 202 -9.84 20.77 9.60
CA GLN A 202 -10.18 19.99 10.79
C GLN A 202 -10.96 18.71 10.44
N ILE A 203 -11.87 18.77 9.46
CA ILE A 203 -12.56 17.58 8.93
C ILE A 203 -11.54 16.62 8.31
N ALA A 204 -10.64 17.12 7.46
CA ALA A 204 -9.61 16.30 6.82
C ALA A 204 -8.70 15.60 7.85
N ALA A 205 -8.20 16.36 8.84
CA ALA A 205 -7.34 15.81 9.89
C ALA A 205 -8.05 14.74 10.72
N LYS A 206 -9.33 14.94 11.07
CA LYS A 206 -10.12 13.93 11.81
C LYS A 206 -10.38 12.69 10.96
N ALA A 207 -10.79 12.86 9.70
CA ALA A 207 -11.04 11.74 8.79
C ALA A 207 -9.78 10.92 8.56
N SER A 208 -8.63 11.58 8.36
CA SER A 208 -7.32 10.94 8.23
C SER A 208 -6.90 10.20 9.50
N ALA A 209 -7.10 10.78 10.69
CA ALA A 209 -6.79 10.10 11.95
C ALA A 209 -7.67 8.86 12.16
N TRP A 210 -8.96 8.93 11.81
CA TRP A 210 -9.86 7.78 11.87
C TRP A 210 -9.53 6.71 10.85
N SER A 211 -9.19 7.07 9.60
CA SER A 211 -8.75 6.09 8.60
C SER A 211 -7.50 5.35 9.09
N CYS A 212 -6.55 6.05 9.72
CA CYS A 212 -5.36 5.44 10.32
C CYS A 212 -5.69 4.42 11.44
N ARG A 213 -6.79 4.59 12.18
CA ARG A 213 -7.24 3.61 13.19
C ARG A 213 -7.77 2.34 12.55
N PHE A 214 -8.56 2.45 11.47
CA PHE A 214 -9.04 1.29 10.73
C PHE A 214 -7.89 0.56 10.05
N TRP A 215 -6.94 1.30 9.49
CA TRP A 215 -5.72 0.72 8.93
C TRP A 215 -4.86 0.04 10.02
N LEU A 216 -4.73 0.62 11.21
CA LEU A 216 -4.06 -0.03 12.34
C LEU A 216 -4.77 -1.33 12.76
N ALA A 217 -6.10 -1.33 12.84
CA ALA A 217 -6.88 -2.53 13.14
C ALA A 217 -6.62 -3.62 12.08
N TYR A 218 -6.57 -3.25 10.80
CA TYR A 218 -6.19 -4.15 9.73
C TYR A 218 -4.80 -4.76 9.93
N LEU A 219 -3.79 -3.95 10.25
CA LEU A 219 -2.42 -4.43 10.47
C LEU A 219 -2.37 -5.47 11.61
N ILE A 220 -3.11 -5.25 12.69
CA ILE A 220 -3.19 -6.20 13.81
C ILE A 220 -3.82 -7.53 13.35
N LEU A 221 -4.92 -7.46 12.59
CA LEU A 221 -5.58 -8.65 12.04
C LEU A 221 -4.69 -9.39 11.06
N ASP A 222 -3.92 -8.66 10.24
CA ASP A 222 -3.00 -9.22 9.26
C ASP A 222 -1.78 -9.89 9.92
N ILE A 223 -1.26 -9.33 11.01
CA ILE A 223 -0.24 -9.99 11.86
C ILE A 223 -0.82 -11.27 12.47
N ALA A 224 -2.03 -11.21 13.02
CA ALA A 224 -2.69 -12.38 13.60
C ALA A 224 -2.91 -13.48 12.56
N ARG A 225 -3.37 -13.11 11.36
CA ARG A 225 -3.51 -14.00 10.19
C ARG A 225 -2.19 -14.69 9.86
N ALA A 226 -1.12 -13.92 9.70
CA ALA A 226 0.19 -14.46 9.35
C ALA A 226 0.76 -15.37 10.46
N ALA A 227 0.56 -15.02 11.72
CA ALA A 227 0.96 -15.86 12.86
C ALA A 227 0.21 -17.20 12.90
N LEU A 228 -1.09 -17.20 12.58
CA LEU A 228 -1.90 -18.42 12.49
C LEU A 228 -1.43 -19.33 11.34
N GLU A 229 -1.10 -18.76 10.17
CA GLU A 229 -0.55 -19.53 9.04
C GLU A 229 0.82 -20.11 9.36
N LEU A 230 1.72 -19.34 10.00
CA LEU A 230 3.01 -19.86 10.47
C LEU A 230 2.85 -21.03 11.44
N LYS A 231 1.88 -20.97 12.36
CA LYS A 231 1.59 -22.06 13.29
C LYS A 231 1.13 -23.33 12.56
N LYS A 232 0.30 -23.20 11.53
CA LYS A 232 -0.16 -24.34 10.70
C LYS A 232 1.01 -24.98 9.95
N LEU A 233 1.88 -24.19 9.36
CA LEU A 233 3.06 -24.68 8.65
C LEU A 233 4.05 -25.37 9.59
N SER A 234 4.26 -24.81 10.78
CA SER A 234 5.10 -25.43 11.80
C SER A 234 4.55 -26.76 12.29
N THR A 235 3.23 -26.92 12.35
CA THR A 235 2.59 -28.18 12.76
C THR A 235 2.74 -29.25 11.68
N ARG A 236 2.59 -28.89 10.40
CA ARG A 236 2.78 -29.81 9.27
C ARG A 236 4.22 -30.31 9.12
N GLY A 237 5.20 -29.50 9.50
CA GLY A 237 6.62 -29.84 9.41
C GLY A 237 7.13 -30.78 10.51
N ASN A 238 6.32 -31.14 11.52
CA ASN A 238 6.77 -32.00 12.62
C ASN A 238 6.76 -33.48 12.20
N PRO A 239 7.93 -34.13 12.01
CA PRO A 239 8.00 -35.50 11.49
C PRO A 239 7.35 -36.54 12.42
N ASN A 240 7.12 -36.22 13.69
CA ASN A 240 6.47 -37.12 14.64
C ASN A 240 4.97 -37.32 14.34
N ASP A 241 4.30 -36.35 13.70
CA ASP A 241 2.89 -36.50 13.30
C ASP A 241 2.74 -37.42 12.08
N ASN A 242 3.75 -37.47 11.20
CA ASN A 242 3.76 -38.39 10.05
C ASN A 242 4.02 -39.86 10.43
N LYS A 243 4.63 -40.13 11.60
CA LYS A 243 4.81 -41.52 12.08
C LYS A 243 3.51 -42.17 12.53
N LYS A 244 2.55 -41.40 13.06
CA LYS A 244 1.25 -41.95 13.49
C LYS A 244 0.33 -42.31 12.31
N SER A 245 0.45 -41.64 11.16
CA SER A 245 -0.34 -41.95 9.97
C SER A 245 0.24 -43.12 9.14
N LYS A 246 1.56 -43.35 9.17
CA LYS A 246 2.20 -44.47 8.45
C LYS A 246 2.15 -45.81 9.16
N GLN A 247 1.98 -45.86 10.48
CA GLN A 247 2.00 -47.12 11.23
C GLN A 247 0.71 -47.97 11.08
N ASN A 248 -0.29 -47.48 10.34
CA ASN A 248 -1.54 -48.21 10.06
C ASN A 248 -1.62 -48.80 8.63
N GLY A 249 -0.54 -48.71 7.84
CA GLY A 249 -0.43 -49.35 6.52
C GLY A 249 0.47 -50.58 6.58
N ASN A 250 -0.12 -51.77 6.51
CA ASN A 250 0.53 -53.07 6.59
C ASN A 250 1.52 -53.32 5.42
N SER A 251 2.55 -54.12 5.73
CA SER A 251 3.71 -54.61 4.95
C SER A 251 3.54 -54.86 3.45
N GLN A 252 4.58 -54.59 2.64
CA GLN A 252 5.45 -55.64 2.05
C GLN A 252 6.66 -55.05 1.29
N ASP A 253 7.85 -55.45 1.75
CA ASP A 253 9.03 -55.92 1.02
C ASP A 253 9.17 -55.60 -0.48
N THR A 254 10.23 -54.91 -0.89
CA THR A 254 11.34 -55.48 -1.70
C THR A 254 12.38 -54.43 -2.09
N GLY A 255 13.61 -54.92 -2.27
CA GLY A 255 14.83 -54.13 -2.40
C GLY A 255 15.05 -53.39 -3.73
N HIS A 256 16.14 -52.62 -3.71
CA HIS A 256 17.13 -52.34 -4.75
C HIS A 256 17.40 -50.88 -5.16
N ASN A 257 18.71 -50.61 -5.10
CA ASN A 257 19.56 -49.75 -5.93
C ASN A 257 19.70 -48.26 -5.61
N GLU A 258 20.79 -48.00 -4.88
CA GLU A 258 21.66 -46.82 -5.03
C GLU A 258 22.03 -46.61 -6.50
N ASN A 259 21.64 -45.45 -7.05
CA ASN A 259 22.43 -44.76 -8.05
C ASN A 259 22.31 -43.27 -7.77
N ASP A 260 23.46 -42.69 -7.42
CA ASP A 260 23.70 -41.28 -7.19
C ASP A 260 23.44 -40.48 -8.45
N ASP A 261 22.26 -39.85 -8.54
CA ASP A 261 22.00 -38.79 -9.50
C ASP A 261 21.68 -37.51 -8.73
N VAL A 262 22.49 -36.47 -8.97
CA VAL A 262 22.44 -35.18 -8.28
C VAL A 262 21.12 -34.49 -8.63
N SER A 263 20.08 -34.84 -7.89
CA SER A 263 18.75 -34.29 -8.07
C SER A 263 18.79 -32.77 -7.87
N PRO A 264 18.12 -32.00 -8.75
CA PRO A 264 18.05 -30.55 -8.64
C PRO A 264 17.54 -30.20 -7.24
N THR A 265 18.27 -29.35 -6.53
CA THR A 265 17.98 -28.87 -5.18
C THR A 265 16.49 -28.55 -5.05
N PHE A 266 15.70 -29.51 -4.55
CA PHE A 266 14.27 -29.37 -4.39
C PHE A 266 14.08 -28.41 -3.21
N VAL A 267 13.87 -27.14 -3.51
CA VAL A 267 13.58 -26.14 -2.50
C VAL A 267 12.22 -26.49 -1.91
N ASP A 268 12.19 -26.82 -0.62
CA ASP A 268 10.96 -27.15 0.09
C ASP A 268 9.93 -26.01 -0.09
N PRO A 269 8.77 -26.25 -0.73
CA PRO A 269 7.75 -25.23 -0.95
C PRO A 269 7.18 -24.64 0.35
N ASN A 270 7.33 -25.34 1.48
CA ASN A 270 6.94 -24.80 2.77
C ASN A 270 7.90 -23.68 3.24
N LEU A 271 9.17 -23.73 2.83
CA LEU A 271 10.17 -22.74 3.24
C LEU A 271 9.92 -21.38 2.61
N SER A 272 9.52 -21.32 1.33
CA SER A 272 9.13 -20.06 0.69
C SER A 272 7.90 -19.46 1.37
N LEU A 273 6.90 -20.29 1.68
CA LEU A 273 5.66 -19.82 2.33
C LEU A 273 5.92 -19.31 3.75
N VAL A 274 6.73 -19.99 4.55
CA VAL A 274 7.17 -19.51 5.88
C VAL A 274 7.89 -18.16 5.78
N ARG A 275 8.75 -17.97 4.77
CA ARG A 275 9.46 -16.71 4.56
C ARG A 275 8.49 -15.58 4.19
N THR A 276 7.55 -15.84 3.30
CA THR A 276 6.53 -14.87 2.88
C THR A 276 5.68 -14.41 4.05
N GLU A 277 5.26 -15.33 4.93
CA GLU A 277 4.50 -15.01 6.14
C GLU A 277 5.31 -14.23 7.17
N ARG A 278 6.61 -14.54 7.34
CA ARG A 278 7.50 -13.76 8.21
C ARG A 278 7.72 -12.33 7.68
N LEU A 279 7.93 -12.17 6.38
CA LEU A 279 8.04 -10.85 5.76
C LEU A 279 6.75 -10.05 5.91
N GLN A 280 5.60 -10.72 5.82
CA GLN A 280 4.30 -10.09 6.04
C GLN A 280 4.18 -9.51 7.45
N ILE A 281 4.60 -10.26 8.48
CA ILE A 281 4.62 -9.79 9.87
C ILE A 281 5.57 -8.60 10.04
N VAL A 282 6.80 -8.70 9.52
CA VAL A 282 7.80 -7.61 9.60
C VAL A 282 7.26 -6.34 8.96
N ARG A 283 6.68 -6.45 7.76
CA ARG A 283 6.06 -5.34 7.03
C ARG A 283 4.97 -4.68 7.88
N SER A 284 4.06 -5.48 8.43
CA SER A 284 2.95 -4.96 9.22
C SER A 284 3.44 -4.31 10.52
N LEU A 285 4.43 -4.89 11.20
CA LEU A 285 5.04 -4.31 12.41
C LEU A 285 5.73 -2.96 12.15
N LEU A 286 6.48 -2.83 11.06
CA LEU A 286 7.14 -1.57 10.69
C LEU A 286 6.14 -0.44 10.48
N TYR A 287 4.92 -0.76 10.04
CA TYR A 287 3.87 0.23 9.78
C TYR A 287 2.99 0.54 10.99
N VAL A 288 2.96 -0.31 12.02
CA VAL A 288 2.16 -0.09 13.25
C VAL A 288 2.50 1.25 13.92
N LEU A 289 3.80 1.56 14.08
CA LEU A 289 4.23 2.81 14.72
C LEU A 289 3.79 4.07 13.97
N PRO A 290 4.03 4.19 12.63
CA PRO A 290 3.44 5.26 11.82
C PRO A 290 1.93 5.38 11.98
N CYS A 291 1.20 4.26 12.04
CA CYS A 291 -0.26 4.29 12.16
C CYS A 291 -0.73 4.78 13.51
N ILE A 292 -0.07 4.36 14.59
CA ILE A 292 -0.32 4.89 15.93
C ILE A 292 -0.08 6.40 15.91
N HIS A 293 1.07 6.84 15.39
CA HIS A 293 1.42 8.25 15.29
C HIS A 293 0.35 9.08 14.57
N TRP A 294 -0.09 8.67 13.36
CA TRP A 294 -1.12 9.38 12.59
C TRP A 294 -2.55 9.21 13.13
N SER A 295 -2.79 8.24 14.01
CA SER A 295 -4.11 8.02 14.63
C SER A 295 -4.40 8.92 15.84
N LEU A 296 -3.36 9.55 16.39
CA LEU A 296 -3.46 10.41 17.56
C LEU A 296 -4.12 11.75 17.19
N PRO A 297 -4.92 12.34 18.10
CA PRO A 297 -5.35 13.72 17.91
C PRO A 297 -4.11 14.62 17.89
N ASN A 298 -4.13 15.67 17.05
CA ASN A 298 -3.05 16.65 16.98
C ASN A 298 -1.70 16.07 16.51
N TRP A 299 -1.70 14.95 15.76
CA TRP A 299 -0.47 14.37 15.22
C TRP A 299 0.32 15.34 14.33
N ASP A 300 -0.38 16.30 13.72
CA ASP A 300 0.16 17.36 12.87
C ASP A 300 0.81 18.51 13.65
N THR A 301 0.22 18.90 14.79
CA THR A 301 0.65 20.06 15.58
C THR A 301 1.58 19.69 16.72
N LYS A 302 1.42 18.51 17.32
CA LYS A 302 2.28 17.98 18.38
C LYS A 302 2.65 16.52 18.07
N PRO A 303 3.50 16.29 17.07
CA PRO A 303 3.87 14.95 16.64
C PRO A 303 4.58 14.19 17.78
N TRP A 304 4.10 12.97 18.07
CA TRP A 304 4.74 12.09 19.05
C TRP A 304 6.10 11.54 18.56
N LEU A 305 6.21 11.27 17.27
CA LEU A 305 7.43 10.83 16.60
C LEU A 305 7.84 11.90 15.60
N SER A 306 9.15 12.10 15.40
CA SER A 306 9.61 13.02 14.37
C SER A 306 9.19 12.52 12.99
N ASN A 307 8.87 13.45 12.09
CA ASN A 307 8.50 13.12 10.71
C ASN A 307 9.59 12.30 9.99
N ASP A 308 10.86 12.48 10.36
CA ASP A 308 11.96 11.72 9.76
C ASP A 308 11.98 10.26 10.20
N ILE A 309 11.68 9.98 11.47
CA ILE A 309 11.56 8.60 11.97
C ILE A 309 10.37 7.91 11.30
N VAL A 310 9.22 8.57 11.25
CA VAL A 310 7.99 8.01 10.66
C VAL A 310 8.20 7.69 9.18
N ASN A 311 8.72 8.64 8.40
CA ASN A 311 9.00 8.41 6.98
C ASN A 311 10.11 7.39 6.76
N GLY A 312 11.12 7.33 7.63
CA GLY A 312 12.14 6.29 7.61
C GLY A 312 11.56 4.88 7.81
N LEU A 313 10.67 4.70 8.79
CA LEU A 313 9.97 3.42 9.01
C LEU A 313 9.11 3.04 7.79
N CYS A 314 8.38 4.00 7.23
CA CYS A 314 7.58 3.77 6.03
C CYS A 314 8.44 3.44 4.80
N TRP A 315 9.64 4.01 4.68
CA TRP A 315 10.59 3.65 3.62
C TRP A 315 11.09 2.21 3.76
N VAL A 316 11.51 1.80 4.96
CA VAL A 316 11.96 0.42 5.20
C VAL A 316 10.83 -0.58 4.91
N GLU A 317 9.62 -0.28 5.37
CA GLU A 317 8.44 -1.09 5.08
C GLU A 317 8.18 -1.17 3.56
N ALA A 318 8.33 -0.06 2.83
CA ALA A 318 8.11 -0.02 1.39
C ALA A 318 9.10 -0.92 0.65
N VAL A 319 10.37 -0.87 1.04
CA VAL A 319 11.43 -1.72 0.47
C VAL A 319 11.14 -3.20 0.75
N VAL A 320 10.72 -3.56 1.98
CA VAL A 320 10.32 -4.92 2.33
C VAL A 320 9.12 -5.36 1.48
N GLY A 321 8.12 -4.50 1.31
CA GLY A 321 6.94 -4.76 0.48
C GLY A 321 7.29 -4.96 -0.99
N MET A 322 8.19 -4.16 -1.54
CA MET A 322 8.67 -4.32 -2.93
C MET A 322 9.47 -5.61 -3.10
N TYR A 323 10.34 -5.94 -2.15
CA TYR A 323 11.08 -7.20 -2.16
C TYR A 323 10.14 -8.41 -2.14
N GLN A 324 9.15 -8.42 -1.23
CA GLN A 324 8.14 -9.47 -1.16
C GLN A 324 7.34 -9.57 -2.47
N SER A 325 6.97 -8.43 -3.07
CA SER A 325 6.25 -8.37 -4.35
C SER A 325 7.04 -8.98 -5.51
N ILE A 326 8.33 -8.65 -5.63
CA ILE A 326 9.23 -9.22 -6.66
C ILE A 326 9.36 -10.74 -6.47
N ARG A 327 9.57 -11.19 -5.23
CA ARG A 327 9.71 -12.62 -4.91
C ARG A 327 8.45 -13.41 -5.25
N ASN A 328 7.28 -12.94 -4.82
CA ASN A 328 5.99 -13.58 -5.14
C ASN A 328 5.76 -13.68 -6.65
N PHE A 329 6.19 -12.66 -7.42
CA PHE A 329 6.10 -12.71 -8.87
C PHE A 329 7.04 -13.75 -9.49
N GLN A 330 8.28 -13.84 -9.01
CA GLN A 330 9.23 -14.87 -9.46
C GLN A 330 8.73 -16.28 -9.21
N GLU A 331 8.05 -16.51 -8.08
CA GLU A 331 7.47 -17.81 -7.72
C GLU A 331 6.21 -18.16 -8.54
N SER A 332 5.61 -17.17 -9.23
CA SER A 332 4.42 -17.35 -10.08
C SER A 332 4.72 -17.47 -11.57
N CYS A 333 5.99 -17.32 -11.98
CA CYS A 333 6.43 -17.28 -13.38
C CYS A 333 7.04 -18.61 -13.81
#